data_AF-A0A951EJT5-F1
#
_entry.id   AF-A0A951EJT5-F1
#
_cell.length_a   1.000
_cell.length_b   1.000
_cell.length_c   1.000
_cell.angle_alpha   90.00
_cell.angle_beta   90.00
_cell.angle_gamma   90.00
#
_symmetry.space_group_name_H-M   'P 1'
#
loop_
_entity.id
_entity.type
_entity.pdbx_description
1 polymer ?
#
loop_
_entity_poly.entity_id
_entity_poly.type
_entity_poly.pdbx_seq_one_letter_code
_entity_poly.pdbx_strand_id
1 'polypeptide(L)'
;MTAQTVRPAGARTVALAAGADVFAVLVFAVVGRSSHAEMVDVFGVLGTAVPFLLGLLAGWLAARAWRAPLRLPVGVAVWAGVVIVGLGVRAAFTHRLPLTFMLIAATSLALLLLGWRAMARLVARSRG
;
A
#
# COMPACT_ATOMS: atom_id res chain seq x y z
N MET A 1 27.18 -8.39 25.27
CA MET A 1 26.21 -7.77 24.34
C MET A 1 26.28 -8.49 23.01
N THR A 2 25.46 -9.52 22.79
CA THR A 2 25.36 -10.20 21.48
C THR A 2 24.51 -9.34 20.56
N ALA A 3 25.14 -8.74 19.54
CA ALA A 3 24.44 -8.03 18.49
C ALA A 3 23.53 -9.01 17.75
N GLN A 4 22.21 -8.95 18.00
CA GLN A 4 21.23 -9.68 17.20
C GLN A 4 21.26 -9.11 15.78
N THR A 5 21.95 -9.81 14.88
CA THR A 5 21.94 -9.52 13.46
C THR A 5 20.53 -9.77 12.93
N VAL A 6 19.81 -8.69 12.63
CA VAL A 6 18.49 -8.75 11.98
C VAL A 6 18.69 -9.43 10.62
N ARG A 7 18.33 -10.71 10.50
CA ARG A 7 18.38 -11.41 9.22
C ARG A 7 17.44 -10.70 8.24
N PRO A 8 17.91 -10.33 7.05
CA PRO A 8 17.04 -9.75 6.03
C PRO A 8 15.93 -10.74 5.68
N ALA A 9 14.74 -10.24 5.39
CA ALA A 9 13.64 -11.07 4.95
C ALA A 9 14.04 -11.84 3.68
N GLY A 10 13.67 -13.12 3.60
CA GLY A 10 13.92 -13.92 2.40
C GLY A 10 13.25 -13.31 1.17
N ALA A 11 13.88 -13.44 0.00
CA ALA A 11 13.40 -12.86 -1.26
C ALA A 11 11.94 -13.21 -1.56
N ARG A 12 11.50 -14.43 -1.23
CA ARG A 12 10.09 -14.86 -1.34
C ARG A 12 9.15 -14.02 -0.48
N THR A 13 9.51 -13.74 0.78
CA THR A 13 8.69 -12.92 1.68
C THR A 13 8.59 -11.49 1.18
N VAL A 14 9.69 -10.95 0.66
CA VAL A 14 9.72 -9.62 0.05
C VAL A 14 8.80 -9.56 -1.17
N ALA A 15 8.91 -10.52 -2.08
CA ALA A 15 8.07 -10.60 -3.28
C ALA A 15 6.57 -10.75 -2.95
N LEU A 16 6.23 -11.63 -2.00
CA LEU A 16 4.85 -11.82 -1.55
C LEU A 16 4.28 -10.55 -0.90
N ALA A 17 5.08 -9.85 -0.09
CA ALA A 17 4.65 -8.61 0.54
C ALA A 17 4.45 -7.48 -0.47
N ALA A 18 5.36 -7.32 -1.44
CA ALA A 18 5.22 -6.36 -2.52
C ALA A 18 3.98 -6.67 -3.38
N GLY A 19 3.77 -7.95 -3.71
CA GLY A 19 2.59 -8.40 -4.45
C GLY A 19 1.29 -8.12 -3.70
N ALA A 20 1.24 -8.38 -2.39
CA ALA A 20 0.08 -8.07 -1.56
C ALA A 20 -0.23 -6.56 -1.50
N ASP A 21 0.80 -5.72 -1.45
CA ASP A 21 0.61 -4.26 -1.49
C ASP A 21 0.12 -3.76 -2.84
N VAL A 22 0.68 -4.26 -3.94
CA VAL A 22 0.22 -3.93 -5.29
C VAL A 22 -1.23 -4.36 -5.45
N PHE A 23 -1.57 -5.58 -5.03
CA PHE A 23 -2.93 -6.09 -5.04
C PHE A 23 -3.87 -5.21 -4.21
N ALA A 24 -3.47 -4.79 -3.01
CA ALA A 24 -4.24 -3.86 -2.18
C ALA A 24 -4.54 -2.53 -2.90
N VAL A 25 -3.55 -1.95 -3.59
CA VAL A 25 -3.75 -0.71 -4.36
C VAL A 25 -4.69 -0.93 -5.55
N LEU A 26 -4.60 -2.07 -6.23
CA LEU A 26 -5.51 -2.42 -7.32
C LEU A 26 -6.95 -2.63 -6.83
N VAL A 27 -7.13 -3.32 -5.69
CA VAL A 27 -8.44 -3.47 -5.04
C VAL A 27 -9.02 -2.09 -4.69
N PHE A 28 -8.22 -1.19 -4.11
CA PHE A 28 -8.64 0.18 -3.86
C PHE A 28 -9.11 0.88 -5.14
N ALA A 29 -8.37 0.77 -6.24
CA ALA A 29 -8.73 1.40 -7.51
C ALA A 29 -10.03 0.84 -8.10
N VAL A 30 -10.18 -0.49 -8.11
CA VAL A 30 -11.39 -1.17 -8.61
C VAL A 30 -12.62 -0.78 -7.78
N VAL A 31 -12.53 -0.92 -6.45
CA VAL A 31 -13.64 -0.62 -5.53
C VAL A 31 -13.97 0.88 -5.54
N GLY A 32 -12.96 1.74 -5.62
CA GLY A 32 -13.13 3.18 -5.73
C GLY A 32 -13.92 3.57 -6.98
N ARG A 33 -13.57 3.00 -8.15
CA ARG A 33 -14.30 3.24 -9.40
C ARG A 33 -15.72 2.70 -9.36
N SER A 34 -15.92 1.47 -8.90
CA SER A 34 -17.26 0.88 -8.80
C SER A 34 -18.17 1.69 -7.87
N SER A 35 -17.62 2.21 -6.76
CA SER A 35 -18.38 3.03 -5.80
C SER A 35 -18.83 4.38 -6.37
N HIS A 36 -18.14 4.90 -7.39
CA HIS A 36 -18.50 6.13 -8.08
C HIS A 36 -19.28 5.87 -9.38
N ALA A 37 -19.76 4.64 -9.59
CA ALA A 37 -20.41 4.19 -10.82
C ALA A 37 -19.59 4.44 -12.09
N GLU A 38 -18.26 4.46 -11.95
CA GLU A 38 -17.33 4.57 -13.07
C GLU A 38 -17.13 3.19 -13.74
N MET A 39 -16.88 3.19 -15.05
CA MET A 39 -16.56 1.96 -15.79
C MET A 39 -15.33 1.26 -15.20
N VAL A 40 -15.42 -0.06 -14.97
CA VAL A 40 -14.32 -0.89 -14.47
C VAL A 40 -13.66 -1.63 -15.63
N ASP A 41 -12.88 -0.91 -16.42
CA ASP A 41 -12.00 -1.45 -17.45
C ASP A 41 -10.52 -1.33 -17.05
N VAL A 42 -9.64 -2.02 -17.79
CA VAL A 42 -8.20 -2.08 -17.47
C VAL A 42 -7.56 -0.69 -17.43
N PHE A 43 -7.86 0.17 -18.40
CA PHE A 43 -7.26 1.50 -18.48
C PHE A 43 -7.82 2.43 -17.40
N GLY A 44 -9.11 2.33 -17.11
CA GLY A 44 -9.75 3.05 -16.01
C GLY A 44 -9.13 2.69 -14.65
N VAL A 45 -8.97 1.40 -14.37
CA VAL A 45 -8.34 0.92 -13.13
C VAL A 45 -6.89 1.37 -13.04
N LEU A 46 -6.12 1.26 -14.12
CA LEU A 46 -4.73 1.72 -14.15
C LEU A 46 -4.63 3.24 -13.96
N GLY A 47 -5.51 4.03 -14.60
CA GLY A 47 -5.56 5.48 -14.42
C GLY A 47 -5.79 5.89 -12.97
N THR A 48 -6.62 5.14 -12.24
CA THR A 48 -6.84 5.37 -10.80
C THR A 48 -5.68 4.84 -9.95
N ALA A 49 -5.11 3.69 -10.29
CA ALA A 49 -4.09 3.01 -9.48
C ALA A 49 -2.69 3.64 -9.59
N VAL A 50 -2.28 4.08 -10.78
CA VAL A 50 -0.90 4.52 -11.08
C VAL A 50 -0.37 5.57 -10.09
N PRO A 51 -1.09 6.65 -9.74
CA PRO A 51 -0.60 7.61 -8.75
C PRO A 51 -0.24 6.93 -7.41
N PHE A 52 -1.09 6.03 -6.94
CA PHE A 52 -0.90 5.33 -5.67
C PHE A 52 0.17 4.23 -5.76
N LEU A 53 0.35 3.61 -6.92
CA LEU A 53 1.47 2.69 -7.18
C LEU A 53 2.82 3.41 -7.18
N LEU A 54 2.88 4.66 -7.68
CA LEU A 54 4.08 5.50 -7.56
C LEU A 54 4.36 5.84 -6.09
N GLY A 55 3.31 6.14 -5.31
CA GLY A 55 3.45 6.33 -3.87
C GLY A 55 3.84 5.06 -3.11
N LEU A 56 3.36 3.90 -3.56
CA LEU A 56 3.76 2.60 -3.03
C LEU A 56 5.26 2.36 -3.22
N LEU A 57 5.74 2.59 -4.44
CA LEU A 57 7.16 2.49 -4.77
C LEU A 57 7.99 3.44 -3.89
N ALA A 58 7.59 4.72 -3.80
CA ALA A 58 8.28 5.71 -2.97
C ALA A 58 8.30 5.30 -1.48
N GLY A 59 7.17 4.84 -0.95
CA GLY A 59 7.06 4.38 0.44
C GLY A 59 7.93 3.15 0.72
N TRP A 60 7.98 2.19 -0.21
CA TRP A 60 8.85 1.01 -0.11
C TRP A 60 10.33 1.37 -0.08
N LEU A 61 10.75 2.29 -0.96
CA LEU A 61 12.12 2.78 -1.03
C LEU A 61 12.51 3.55 0.23
N ALA A 62 11.68 4.51 0.65
CA ALA A 62 11.93 5.33 1.83
C ALA A 62 12.00 4.50 3.13
N ALA A 63 11.08 3.54 3.30
CA ALA A 63 11.05 2.66 4.47
C ALA A 63 12.07 1.51 4.40
N ARG A 64 12.75 1.33 3.26
CA ARG A 64 13.59 0.16 2.94
C ARG A 64 12.85 -1.14 3.26
N ALA A 65 11.60 -1.23 2.81
CA ALA A 65 10.62 -2.20 3.28
C ALA A 65 11.07 -3.66 3.08
N TRP A 66 11.94 -3.93 2.10
CA TRP A 66 12.57 -5.24 1.89
C TRP A 66 13.35 -5.77 3.11
N ARG A 67 13.78 -4.91 4.05
CA ARG A 67 14.47 -5.35 5.27
C ARG A 67 13.54 -6.01 6.27
N ALA A 68 12.28 -5.56 6.33
CA ALA A 68 11.32 -6.06 7.31
C ALA A 68 9.87 -5.82 6.82
N PRO A 69 9.45 -6.47 5.72
CA PRO A 69 8.22 -6.11 4.99
C PRO A 69 6.93 -6.34 5.79
N LEU A 70 6.96 -7.26 6.76
CA LEU A 70 5.84 -7.57 7.65
C LEU A 70 5.79 -6.65 8.87
N ARG A 71 6.70 -5.68 9.03
CA ARG A 71 6.68 -4.77 10.18
C ARG A 71 5.56 -3.74 10.06
N LEU A 72 4.72 -3.58 11.10
CA LEU A 72 3.66 -2.56 11.10
C LEU A 72 4.22 -1.13 10.94
N PRO A 73 5.31 -0.73 11.62
CA PRO A 73 5.93 0.58 11.35
C PRO A 73 6.38 0.77 9.89
N VAL A 74 6.87 -0.30 9.25
CA VAL A 74 7.19 -0.28 7.81
C VAL A 74 5.92 -0.13 6.98
N GLY A 75 4.85 -0.85 7.33
CA GLY A 75 3.53 -0.70 6.71
C GLY A 75 2.98 0.73 6.82
N VAL A 76 3.13 1.38 7.98
CA VAL A 76 2.71 2.77 8.19
C VAL A 76 3.52 3.73 7.31
N ALA A 77 4.84 3.54 7.22
CA ALA A 77 5.68 4.35 6.35
C ALA A 77 5.34 4.15 4.87
N VAL A 78 5.08 2.91 4.45
CA VAL A 78 4.62 2.58 3.09
C VAL A 78 3.27 3.25 2.81
N TRP A 79 2.30 3.11 3.71
CA TRP A 79 0.99 3.75 3.62
C TRP A 79 1.11 5.27 3.51
N ALA A 80 1.94 5.90 4.33
CA ALA A 80 2.19 7.34 4.25
C ALA A 80 2.74 7.75 2.87
N GLY A 81 3.67 6.97 2.32
CA GLY A 81 4.17 7.18 0.96
C GLY A 81 3.06 7.06 -0.09
N VAL A 82 2.23 6.02 -0.02
CA VAL A 82 1.08 5.81 -0.92
C VAL A 82 0.12 6.98 -0.86
N VAL A 83 -0.24 7.46 0.33
CA VAL A 83 -1.19 8.54 0.53
C VAL A 83 -0.61 9.88 0.06
N ILE A 84 0.57 10.27 0.56
CA ILE A 84 1.15 11.58 0.28
C ILE A 84 1.50 11.71 -1.21
N VAL A 85 2.24 10.75 -1.75
CA VAL A 85 2.67 10.79 -3.15
C VAL A 85 1.48 10.49 -4.07
N GLY A 86 0.65 9.50 -3.74
CA GLY A 86 -0.48 9.14 -4.60
C GLY A 86 -1.52 10.24 -4.73
N LEU A 87 -1.89 10.89 -3.61
CA LEU A 87 -2.78 12.04 -3.65
C LEU A 87 -2.12 13.25 -4.33
N GLY A 88 -0.83 13.49 -4.08
CA GLY A 88 -0.08 14.58 -4.70
C GLY A 88 0.00 14.44 -6.23
N VAL A 89 0.42 13.27 -6.71
CA VAL A 89 0.46 12.94 -8.15
C VAL A 89 -0.94 13.06 -8.74
N ARG A 90 -1.95 12.46 -8.10
CA ARG A 90 -3.33 12.53 -8.61
C ARG A 90 -3.81 13.98 -8.71
N ALA A 91 -3.60 14.81 -7.69
CA ALA A 91 -3.99 16.21 -7.71
C ALA A 91 -3.27 17.01 -8.80
N ALA A 92 -2.01 16.71 -9.08
CA ALA A 92 -1.26 17.36 -10.15
C ALA A 92 -1.88 17.11 -11.54
N PHE A 93 -2.45 15.92 -11.77
CA PHE A 93 -3.08 15.56 -13.04
C PHE A 93 -4.58 15.93 -13.12
N THR A 94 -5.33 15.83 -12.02
CA THR A 94 -6.78 16.07 -12.04
C THR A 94 -7.16 17.51 -11.67
N HIS A 95 -6.22 18.27 -11.11
CA HIS A 95 -6.46 19.57 -10.49
C HIS A 95 -7.59 19.56 -9.43
N ARG A 96 -7.85 18.38 -8.83
CA ARG A 96 -8.95 18.16 -7.87
C ARG A 96 -8.52 17.26 -6.72
N LEU A 97 -8.68 17.75 -5.49
CA LEU A 97 -8.45 16.97 -4.27
C LEU A 97 -9.58 17.18 -3.23
N PRO A 98 -10.80 16.64 -3.46
CA PRO A 98 -11.88 16.75 -2.49
C PRO A 98 -11.49 16.13 -1.14
N LEU A 99 -11.83 16.80 -0.04
CA LEU A 99 -11.49 16.35 1.32
C LEU A 99 -12.02 14.93 1.60
N THR A 100 -13.26 14.65 1.24
CA THR A 100 -13.88 13.33 1.43
C THR A 100 -13.12 12.24 0.67
N PHE A 101 -12.68 12.52 -0.56
CA PHE A 101 -11.86 11.58 -1.33
C PHE A 101 -10.54 11.30 -0.63
N MET A 102 -9.84 12.35 -0.15
CA MET A 102 -8.59 12.19 0.58
C MET A 102 -8.76 11.33 1.83
N LEU A 103 -9.80 11.57 2.64
CA LEU A 103 -10.06 10.81 3.86
C LEU A 103 -10.41 9.35 3.57
N ILE A 104 -11.30 9.10 2.62
CA ILE A 104 -11.71 7.73 2.25
C ILE A 104 -10.55 6.97 1.60
N ALA A 105 -9.78 7.61 0.72
CA ALA A 105 -8.59 6.98 0.13
C ALA A 105 -7.56 6.62 1.20
N ALA A 106 -7.22 7.57 2.08
CA ALA A 106 -6.24 7.34 3.14
C ALA A 106 -6.67 6.21 4.08
N THR A 107 -7.93 6.21 4.53
CA THR A 107 -8.45 5.18 5.43
C THR A 107 -8.58 3.82 4.76
N SER A 108 -9.09 3.75 3.53
CA SER A 108 -9.20 2.49 2.77
C SER A 108 -7.83 1.86 2.53
N LEU A 109 -6.84 2.67 2.11
CA LEU A 109 -5.47 2.21 1.91
C LEU A 109 -4.81 1.80 3.23
N ALA A 110 -5.10 2.49 4.35
CA ALA A 110 -4.63 2.07 5.67
C ALA A 110 -5.18 0.68 6.02
N LEU A 111 -6.49 0.48 5.86
CA LEU A 111 -7.14 -0.80 6.13
C LEU A 111 -6.55 -1.93 5.28
N LEU A 112 -6.37 -1.71 3.98
CA LEU A 112 -5.84 -2.73 3.09
C LEU A 112 -4.36 -3.05 3.40
N LEU A 113 -3.49 -2.03 3.40
CA LEU A 113 -2.03 -2.20 3.55
C LEU A 113 -1.62 -2.65 4.96
N LEU A 114 -2.24 -2.08 6.00
CA LEU A 114 -1.94 -2.44 7.39
C LEU A 114 -2.70 -3.70 7.82
N GLY A 115 -3.92 -3.87 7.34
CA GLY A 115 -4.78 -5.02 7.67
C GLY A 115 -4.17 -6.34 7.23
N TRP A 116 -3.69 -6.45 5.98
CA TRP A 116 -3.07 -7.70 5.52
C TRP A 116 -1.80 -8.04 6.33
N ARG A 117 -1.00 -7.03 6.69
CA ARG A 117 0.19 -7.22 7.54
C ARG A 117 -0.18 -7.66 8.95
N ALA A 118 -1.23 -7.08 9.53
CA ALA A 118 -1.76 -7.48 10.82
C ALA A 118 -2.22 -8.95 10.79
N MET A 119 -2.98 -9.35 9.77
CA MET A 119 -3.42 -10.73 9.57
C MET A 119 -2.22 -11.69 9.40
N ALA A 120 -1.25 -11.35 8.56
CA ALA A 120 -0.06 -12.18 8.35
C ALA A 120 0.72 -12.42 9.66
N ARG A 121 0.79 -11.41 10.54
CA ARG A 121 1.41 -11.55 11.87
C ARG A 121 0.60 -12.44 12.80
N LEU A 122 -0.73 -12.34 12.78
CA LEU A 122 -1.62 -13.19 13.58
C LEU A 122 -1.49 -14.66 13.15
N VAL A 123 -1.49 -14.93 11.85
CA VAL A 123 -1.31 -16.28 11.29
C VAL A 123 0.10 -16.84 11.58
N ALA A 124 1.13 -15.99 11.56
CA ALA A 124 2.48 -16.42 11.93
C ALA A 124 2.60 -16.79 13.42
N ARG A 125 1.84 -16.09 14.29
CA ARG A 125 1.78 -16.38 15.73
C ARG A 125 1.00 -17.64 16.05
N SER A 126 -0.04 -17.98 15.30
CA SER A 126 -0.84 -19.19 15.56
C SER A 126 -0.21 -20.49 15.08
N ARG A 127 0.91 -20.40 14.33
CA ARG A 127 1.66 -21.54 13.80
C ARG A 127 2.94 -21.86 14.59
N GLY A 128 3.26 -21.06 15.61
CA GLY A 128 4.38 -21.28 16.53
C GLY A 128 3.88 -21.55 17.92
#